data_AF-A0A2T4NQC5-F1
#
_entry.id   AF-A0A2T4NQC5-F1
#
_cell.length_a   1.000
_cell.length_b   1.000
_cell.length_c   1.000
_cell.angle_alpha   90.00
_cell.angle_beta   90.00
_cell.angle_gamma   90.00
#
_symmetry.space_group_name_H-M   'P 1'
#
loop_
_entity.id
_entity.type
_entity.pdbx_description
1 polymer ?
#
loop_
_entity_poly.entity_id
_entity_poly.type
_entity_poly.pdbx_seq_one_letter_code
_entity_poly.pdbx_strand_id
1 'polypeptide(L)'
;MGEPRITEIPWETIKGGQLESLVNELIQAMGGMDLDWRKGGSGDGAPDGGRDLEATFMHATPEGDVAQERWWIEVKGRSKSVEPNAVKSAVLNAAAHQEVDVLVVATNSVFTNPTRDWLREWSRTHKNPKVRLWDRATLDRLVRKHPVPSARVIPEIIQGKDRLDLLVAQFEEVGRTPLEADLSYFWEHQEWVTQSADISCLAYAEVVLGDLTHRPWGTLLSKSHPLELVVEALVGLPMANMRTRVLSDEKTSETAAHLLQCALPYAPSEDLASMINNPFEFLEGDNWKELAREVDPYVKHVIKPLWNAARGQLLDACSEDCARIAVSPATTLGIDPRGAHFWRRLNPSLPMPENKSLIIEYREKRCAVGLDLSERPCPLLEGEENEGKVVTSVEVDDVRRVIEFRKRNPTGQYFKFSGD
;
A
#
# COMPACT_ATOMS: atom_id res chain seq x y z
N MET A 1 -19.81 11.96 7.71
CA MET A 1 -19.83 10.83 6.75
C MET A 1 -21.17 10.16 6.82
N GLY A 2 -21.81 9.87 5.68
CA GLY A 2 -23.01 9.03 5.66
C GLY A 2 -22.66 7.59 6.04
N GLU A 3 -23.66 6.77 6.37
CA GLU A 3 -23.41 5.33 6.54
C GLU A 3 -22.95 4.72 5.20
N PRO A 4 -21.85 3.93 5.18
CA PRO A 4 -21.36 3.31 3.96
C PRO A 4 -22.44 2.43 3.34
N ARG A 5 -22.69 2.56 2.04
CA ARG A 5 -23.65 1.68 1.35
C ARG A 5 -23.03 0.32 1.10
N ILE A 6 -23.60 -0.70 1.72
CA ILE A 6 -23.12 -2.08 1.63
C ILE A 6 -23.76 -2.81 0.46
N THR A 7 -22.94 -3.41 -0.40
CA THR A 7 -23.36 -4.22 -1.54
C THR A 7 -23.71 -5.66 -1.13
N GLU A 8 -23.83 -6.56 -2.11
CA GLU A 8 -23.94 -7.99 -1.86
C GLU A 8 -22.58 -8.56 -1.40
N ILE A 9 -22.59 -9.29 -0.27
CA ILE A 9 -21.38 -9.91 0.28
C ILE A 9 -21.11 -11.23 -0.47
N PRO A 10 -19.90 -11.45 -1.02
CA PRO A 10 -19.58 -12.63 -1.84
C PRO A 10 -19.29 -13.87 -0.97
N TRP A 11 -20.28 -14.34 -0.21
CA TRP A 11 -20.14 -15.46 0.74
C TRP A 11 -19.59 -16.76 0.17
N GLU A 12 -19.71 -16.97 -1.14
CA GLU A 12 -19.20 -18.17 -1.81
C GLU A 12 -17.67 -18.23 -1.91
N THR A 13 -17.01 -17.06 -1.93
CA THR A 13 -15.54 -16.94 -2.05
C THR A 13 -14.86 -16.81 -0.68
N ILE A 14 -15.56 -16.32 0.33
CA ILE A 14 -15.02 -16.06 1.68
C ILE A 14 -14.89 -17.36 2.48
N LYS A 15 -13.69 -17.99 2.46
CA LYS A 15 -13.38 -19.27 3.13
C LYS A 15 -11.97 -19.26 3.74
N GLY A 16 -11.70 -20.24 4.61
CA GLY A 16 -10.39 -20.43 5.25
C GLY A 16 -9.92 -19.16 5.97
N GLY A 17 -8.64 -18.81 5.77
CA GLY A 17 -8.02 -17.65 6.41
C GLY A 17 -8.73 -16.31 6.14
N GLN A 18 -9.42 -16.13 5.01
CA GLN A 18 -10.19 -14.91 4.76
C GLN A 18 -11.45 -14.84 5.65
N LEU A 19 -12.13 -15.97 5.84
CA LEU A 19 -13.28 -16.04 6.75
C LEU A 19 -12.84 -15.87 8.21
N GLU A 20 -11.71 -16.46 8.59
CA GLU A 20 -11.12 -16.25 9.92
C GLU A 20 -10.76 -14.78 10.15
N SER A 21 -10.14 -14.12 9.17
CA SER A 21 -9.82 -12.69 9.22
C SER A 21 -11.09 -11.85 9.39
N LEU A 22 -12.15 -12.16 8.65
CA LEU A 22 -13.42 -11.45 8.75
C LEU A 22 -14.04 -11.60 10.14
N VAL A 23 -14.07 -12.82 10.67
CA VAL A 23 -14.61 -13.07 12.01
C VAL A 23 -13.74 -12.39 13.08
N ASN A 24 -12.43 -12.36 12.90
CA ASN A 24 -11.50 -11.64 13.77
C ASN A 24 -11.84 -10.13 13.84
N GLU A 25 -11.94 -9.45 12.69
CA GLU A 25 -12.31 -8.03 12.63
C GLU A 25 -13.69 -7.77 13.24
N LEU A 26 -14.67 -8.66 13.00
CA LEU A 26 -16.00 -8.54 13.59
C LEU A 26 -15.98 -8.68 15.12
N ILE A 27 -15.17 -9.61 15.67
CA ILE A 27 -15.03 -9.79 17.12
C ILE A 27 -14.39 -8.55 17.76
N GLN A 28 -13.33 -8.00 17.16
CA GLN A 28 -12.74 -6.74 17.64
C GLN A 28 -13.77 -5.60 17.62
N ALA A 29 -14.51 -5.47 16.52
CA ALA A 29 -15.54 -4.42 16.36
C ALA A 29 -16.71 -4.57 17.34
N MET A 30 -16.96 -5.78 17.84
CA MET A 30 -17.95 -6.06 18.89
C MET A 30 -17.43 -5.76 20.30
N GLY A 31 -16.16 -5.38 20.46
CA GLY A 31 -15.53 -5.10 21.75
C GLY A 31 -14.81 -6.30 22.38
N GLY A 32 -14.47 -7.31 21.57
CA GLY A 32 -13.63 -8.42 22.01
C GLY A 32 -12.22 -7.92 22.33
N MET A 33 -11.71 -8.29 23.50
CA MET A 33 -10.36 -7.98 24.00
C MET A 33 -9.52 -9.25 24.06
N ASP A 34 -8.21 -9.11 24.29
CA ASP A 34 -7.26 -10.22 24.39
C ASP A 34 -7.37 -11.20 23.20
N LEU A 35 -7.64 -10.65 22.01
CA LEU A 35 -7.91 -11.45 20.83
C LEU A 35 -6.64 -12.15 20.36
N ASP A 36 -6.66 -13.48 20.41
CA ASP A 36 -5.53 -14.33 20.07
C ASP A 36 -5.88 -15.24 18.90
N TRP A 37 -5.06 -15.19 17.84
CA TRP A 37 -5.23 -16.01 16.65
C TRP A 37 -4.34 -17.24 16.72
N ARG A 38 -4.97 -18.39 16.93
CA ARG A 38 -4.29 -19.68 17.05
C ARG A 38 -4.19 -20.33 15.68
N LYS A 39 -3.30 -19.83 14.82
CA LYS A 39 -2.99 -20.50 13.55
C LYS A 39 -2.36 -21.86 13.84
N GLY A 40 -3.06 -22.92 13.42
CA GLY A 40 -2.53 -24.27 13.32
C GLY A 40 -1.25 -24.33 12.49
N GLY A 41 -0.32 -25.21 12.86
CA GLY A 41 0.93 -25.39 12.13
C GLY A 41 0.68 -25.79 10.67
N SER A 42 1.50 -25.29 9.74
CA SER A 42 1.40 -25.45 8.29
C SER A 42 1.66 -26.88 7.76
N GLY A 43 1.04 -27.91 8.33
CA GLY A 43 1.12 -29.28 7.86
C GLY A 43 -0.15 -30.07 8.16
N ASP A 44 -0.54 -30.94 7.23
CA ASP A 44 -1.72 -31.83 7.23
C ASP A 44 -1.77 -32.86 8.40
N GLY A 45 -1.22 -32.55 9.57
CA GLY A 45 -1.16 -33.47 10.71
C GLY A 45 -0.81 -32.85 12.07
N ALA A 46 -0.73 -31.52 12.20
CA ALA A 46 -0.71 -30.91 13.52
C ALA A 46 -2.14 -30.97 14.11
N PRO A 47 -2.34 -31.43 15.36
CA PRO A 47 -3.65 -31.37 15.99
C PRO A 47 -3.93 -29.91 16.33
N ASP A 48 -4.56 -29.21 15.39
CA ASP A 48 -5.19 -27.93 15.63
C ASP A 48 -6.17 -28.15 16.76
N GLY A 49 -5.91 -27.54 17.91
CA GLY A 49 -6.65 -27.75 19.15
C GLY A 49 -8.07 -27.18 19.11
N GLY A 50 -8.78 -27.33 17.97
CA GLY A 50 -10.18 -27.06 17.71
C GLY A 50 -10.65 -25.67 18.07
N ARG A 51 -9.78 -24.66 17.88
CA ARG A 51 -10.10 -23.24 18.00
C ARG A 51 -9.20 -22.42 17.08
N ASP A 52 -9.79 -21.53 16.29
CA ASP A 52 -9.07 -20.63 15.39
C ASP A 52 -8.78 -19.30 16.09
N LEU A 53 -9.74 -18.78 16.86
CA LEU A 53 -9.63 -17.53 17.62
C LEU A 53 -10.08 -17.70 19.07
N GLU A 54 -9.50 -16.89 19.94
CA GLU A 54 -9.90 -16.74 21.33
C GLU A 54 -10.06 -15.26 21.68
N ALA A 55 -11.12 -14.89 22.39
CA ALA A 55 -11.36 -13.51 22.82
C ALA A 55 -12.00 -13.45 24.20
N THR A 56 -11.86 -12.29 24.84
CA THR A 56 -12.51 -11.94 26.10
C THR A 56 -13.54 -10.86 25.87
N PHE A 57 -14.77 -11.04 26.39
CA PHE A 57 -15.77 -9.98 26.45
C PHE A 57 -16.03 -9.58 27.91
N MET A 58 -16.20 -8.27 28.13
CA MET A 58 -16.57 -7.72 29.43
C MET A 58 -18.04 -7.31 29.43
N HIS A 59 -18.77 -7.71 30.47
CA HIS A 59 -20.18 -7.36 30.63
C HIS A 59 -20.44 -6.83 32.03
N ALA A 60 -21.14 -5.70 32.12
CA ALA A 60 -21.60 -5.17 33.40
C ALA A 60 -22.66 -6.11 34.00
N THR A 61 -22.47 -6.48 35.26
CA THR A 61 -23.45 -7.24 36.03
C THR A 61 -24.52 -6.29 36.61
N PRO A 62 -25.70 -6.79 36.98
CA PRO A 62 -26.73 -5.97 37.66
C PRO A 62 -26.25 -5.34 38.97
N GLU A 63 -25.19 -5.88 39.58
CA GLU A 63 -24.60 -5.42 40.83
C GLU A 63 -23.57 -4.30 40.63
N GLY A 64 -23.25 -3.96 39.37
CA GLY A 64 -22.28 -2.91 39.02
C GLY A 64 -20.85 -3.41 38.81
N ASP A 65 -20.60 -4.71 39.02
CA ASP A 65 -19.32 -5.35 38.73
C ASP A 65 -19.16 -5.64 37.23
N VAL A 66 -17.93 -5.98 36.82
CA VAL A 66 -17.62 -6.40 35.44
C VAL A 66 -17.32 -7.89 35.45
N ALA A 67 -18.13 -8.67 34.74
CA ALA A 67 -17.87 -10.08 34.50
C ALA A 67 -17.12 -10.29 33.18
N GLN A 68 -16.17 -11.22 33.21
CA GLN A 68 -15.41 -11.65 32.04
C GLN A 68 -16.08 -12.90 31.46
N GLU A 69 -16.36 -12.91 30.15
CA GLU A 69 -16.73 -14.12 29.40
C GLU A 69 -15.62 -14.46 28.40
N ARG A 70 -15.04 -15.65 28.50
CA ARG A 70 -14.03 -16.16 27.55
C ARG A 70 -14.71 -16.90 26.39
N TRP A 71 -14.40 -16.46 25.18
CA TRP A 71 -14.98 -16.95 23.94
C TRP A 71 -13.94 -17.72 23.14
N TRP A 72 -14.27 -18.97 22.79
CA TRP A 72 -13.58 -19.71 21.75
C TRP A 72 -14.37 -19.62 20.46
N ILE A 73 -13.67 -19.42 19.35
CA ILE A 73 -14.29 -19.30 18.03
C ILE A 73 -13.63 -20.29 17.09
N GLU A 74 -14.47 -21.16 16.52
CA GLU A 74 -14.11 -22.11 15.48
C GLU A 74 -14.77 -21.68 14.16
N VAL A 75 -13.97 -21.54 13.11
CA VAL A 75 -14.37 -21.05 11.80
C VAL A 75 -14.37 -22.21 10.80
N LYS A 76 -15.53 -22.46 10.19
CA LYS A 76 -15.72 -23.56 9.21
C LYS A 76 -16.20 -23.03 7.88
N GLY A 77 -15.26 -22.79 6.96
CA GLY A 77 -15.56 -22.52 5.57
C GLY A 77 -16.18 -23.74 4.86
N ARG A 78 -17.34 -23.57 4.22
CA ARG A 78 -18.05 -24.62 3.44
C ARG A 78 -18.70 -24.02 2.20
N SER A 79 -18.87 -24.85 1.16
CA SER A 79 -19.60 -24.45 -0.06
C SER A 79 -21.11 -24.73 0.00
N LYS A 80 -21.59 -25.49 0.99
CA LYS A 80 -23.00 -25.87 1.11
C LYS A 80 -23.52 -25.71 2.53
N SER A 81 -23.08 -26.59 3.42
CA SER A 81 -23.55 -26.62 4.79
C SER A 81 -22.53 -27.23 5.72
N VAL A 82 -22.68 -26.98 7.02
CA VAL A 82 -21.90 -27.61 8.08
C VAL A 82 -22.69 -28.75 8.75
N GLU A 83 -22.13 -29.94 8.64
CA GLU A 83 -22.61 -31.20 9.22
C GLU A 83 -22.41 -31.30 10.75
N PRO A 84 -23.18 -32.17 11.46
CA PRO A 84 -23.11 -32.28 12.91
C PRO A 84 -21.73 -32.65 13.45
N ASN A 85 -20.98 -33.50 12.73
CA ASN A 85 -19.68 -33.99 13.20
C ASN A 85 -18.65 -32.87 13.35
N ALA A 86 -18.65 -31.89 12.44
CA ALA A 86 -17.75 -30.74 12.52
C ALA A 86 -18.03 -29.90 13.78
N VAL A 87 -19.31 -29.70 14.13
CA VAL A 87 -19.71 -28.97 15.34
C VAL A 87 -19.41 -29.78 16.60
N LYS A 88 -19.71 -31.09 16.59
CA LYS A 88 -19.45 -31.99 17.72
C LYS A 88 -18.01 -31.96 18.17
N SER A 89 -17.05 -32.03 17.24
CA SER A 89 -15.63 -32.00 17.58
C SER A 89 -15.24 -30.70 18.28
N ALA A 90 -15.69 -29.54 17.78
CA ALA A 90 -15.43 -28.24 18.41
C ALA A 90 -16.06 -28.15 19.81
N VAL A 91 -17.30 -28.60 19.95
CA VAL A 91 -18.02 -28.60 21.24
C VAL A 91 -17.35 -29.51 22.26
N LEU A 92 -16.98 -30.74 21.90
CA LEU A 92 -16.34 -31.68 22.81
C LEU A 92 -14.96 -31.18 23.25
N ASN A 93 -14.22 -30.56 22.34
CA ASN A 93 -12.95 -29.93 22.66
C ASN A 93 -13.14 -28.77 23.64
N ALA A 94 -14.02 -27.81 23.34
CA ALA A 94 -14.28 -26.67 24.24
C ALA A 94 -14.85 -27.13 25.61
N ALA A 95 -15.67 -28.18 25.65
CA ALA A 95 -16.23 -28.72 26.89
C ALA A 95 -15.18 -29.39 27.80
N ALA A 96 -13.99 -29.74 27.28
CA ALA A 96 -12.88 -30.21 28.08
C ALA A 96 -12.20 -29.09 28.89
N HIS A 97 -12.54 -27.83 28.61
CA HIS A 97 -11.95 -26.62 29.20
C HIS A 97 -12.99 -25.87 30.03
N GLN A 98 -12.80 -25.84 31.36
CA GLN A 98 -13.76 -25.21 32.29
C GLN A 98 -13.77 -23.69 32.19
N GLU A 99 -12.68 -23.12 31.69
CA GLU A 99 -12.47 -21.69 31.52
C GLU A 99 -13.15 -21.10 30.28
N VAL A 100 -13.81 -21.92 29.46
CA VAL A 100 -14.51 -21.46 28.25
C VAL A 100 -15.99 -21.23 28.56
N ASP A 101 -16.42 -19.97 28.48
CA ASP A 101 -17.81 -19.60 28.74
C ASP A 101 -18.68 -19.76 27.50
N VAL A 102 -18.14 -19.40 26.33
CA VAL A 102 -18.87 -19.40 25.05
C VAL A 102 -18.01 -20.06 23.97
N LEU A 103 -18.60 -21.01 23.24
CA LEU A 103 -18.05 -21.50 21.98
C LEU A 103 -18.89 -20.94 20.83
N VAL A 104 -18.27 -20.24 19.90
CA VAL A 104 -18.88 -19.84 18.64
C VAL A 104 -18.37 -20.78 17.55
N VAL A 105 -19.29 -21.37 16.79
CA VAL A 105 -18.96 -22.01 15.51
C VAL A 105 -19.48 -21.11 14.39
N ALA A 106 -18.56 -20.51 13.64
CA ALA A 106 -18.86 -19.58 12.55
C ALA A 106 -18.68 -20.23 11.18
N THR A 107 -19.56 -19.93 10.22
CA THR A 107 -19.47 -20.44 8.84
C THR A 107 -20.02 -19.43 7.83
N ASN A 108 -19.41 -19.37 6.65
CA ASN A 108 -19.92 -18.63 5.49
C ASN A 108 -21.18 -19.26 4.85
N SER A 109 -21.64 -20.41 5.38
CA SER A 109 -22.74 -21.22 4.84
C SER A 109 -23.88 -21.39 5.86
N VAL A 110 -24.66 -22.47 5.77
CA VAL A 110 -25.75 -22.79 6.71
C VAL A 110 -25.45 -24.04 7.53
N PHE A 111 -25.96 -24.11 8.75
CA PHE A 111 -25.97 -25.36 9.51
C PHE A 111 -27.15 -26.25 9.11
N THR A 112 -26.90 -27.55 8.96
CA THR A 112 -27.98 -28.51 8.69
C THR A 112 -28.96 -28.60 9.88
N ASN A 113 -30.22 -28.97 9.64
CA ASN A 113 -31.19 -29.20 10.72
C ASN A 113 -30.70 -30.22 11.77
N PRO A 114 -30.14 -31.38 11.37
CA PRO A 114 -29.53 -32.32 12.32
C PRO A 114 -28.46 -31.69 13.22
N THR A 115 -27.70 -30.71 12.72
CA THR A 115 -26.69 -30.00 13.53
C THR A 115 -27.36 -29.17 14.62
N ARG A 116 -28.45 -28.45 14.29
CA ARG A 116 -29.20 -27.61 15.23
C ARG A 116 -29.94 -28.46 16.27
N ASP A 117 -30.56 -29.55 15.84
CA ASP A 117 -31.29 -30.45 16.74
C ASP A 117 -30.37 -31.14 17.73
N TRP A 118 -29.21 -31.63 17.26
CA TRP A 118 -28.18 -32.17 18.15
C TRP A 118 -27.72 -31.13 19.18
N LEU A 119 -27.47 -29.89 18.75
CA LEU A 119 -27.01 -28.86 19.66
C LEU A 119 -28.05 -28.50 20.73
N ARG A 120 -29.33 -28.43 20.35
CA ARG A 120 -30.43 -28.18 21.31
C ARG A 120 -30.48 -29.24 22.41
N GLU A 121 -30.31 -30.51 22.04
CA GLU A 121 -30.30 -31.60 23.02
C GLU A 121 -29.05 -31.56 23.90
N TRP A 122 -27.88 -31.26 23.31
CA TRP A 122 -26.64 -31.09 24.07
C TRP A 122 -26.74 -29.94 25.08
N SER A 123 -27.24 -28.77 24.68
CA SER A 123 -27.39 -27.60 25.56
C SER A 123 -28.42 -27.80 26.67
N ARG A 124 -29.33 -28.77 26.54
CA ARG A 124 -30.27 -29.13 27.61
C ARG A 124 -29.58 -29.88 28.76
N THR A 125 -28.51 -30.60 28.44
CA THR A 125 -27.77 -31.44 29.39
C THR A 125 -26.45 -30.82 29.85
N HIS A 126 -25.94 -29.82 29.12
CA HIS A 126 -24.67 -29.15 29.41
C HIS A 126 -24.86 -27.64 29.47
N LYS A 127 -24.58 -27.04 30.63
CA LYS A 127 -24.73 -25.60 30.86
C LYS A 127 -23.58 -24.79 30.23
N ASN A 128 -22.36 -25.32 30.26
CA ASN A 128 -21.15 -24.67 29.76
C ASN A 128 -20.32 -25.66 28.89
N PRO A 129 -19.61 -25.17 27.85
CA PRO A 129 -19.70 -23.81 27.32
C PRO A 129 -21.06 -23.55 26.65
N LYS A 130 -21.51 -22.30 26.63
CA LYS A 130 -22.67 -21.90 25.82
C LYS A 130 -22.27 -21.94 24.35
N VAL A 131 -22.89 -22.80 23.54
CA VAL A 131 -22.53 -22.92 22.12
C VAL A 131 -23.44 -22.02 21.27
N ARG A 132 -22.84 -21.19 20.44
CA ARG A 132 -23.51 -20.30 19.48
C ARG A 132 -23.13 -20.70 18.06
N LEU A 133 -24.12 -20.75 17.18
CA LEU A 133 -23.94 -21.02 15.75
C LEU A 133 -24.07 -19.70 14.98
N TRP A 134 -22.98 -19.27 14.33
CA TRP A 134 -22.98 -18.11 13.44
C TRP A 134 -22.95 -18.59 12.00
N ASP A 135 -24.12 -18.66 11.39
CA ASP A 135 -24.28 -18.97 9.96
C ASP A 135 -24.14 -17.72 9.08
N ARG A 136 -24.20 -17.91 7.76
CA ARG A 136 -24.20 -16.83 6.76
C ARG A 136 -25.13 -15.68 7.14
N ALA A 137 -26.37 -15.95 7.54
CA ALA A 137 -27.34 -14.89 7.87
C ALA A 137 -26.91 -14.09 9.11
N THR A 138 -26.34 -14.78 10.10
CA THR A 138 -25.80 -14.13 11.29
C THR A 138 -24.59 -13.26 10.94
N LEU A 139 -23.65 -13.79 10.16
CA LEU A 139 -22.46 -13.06 9.72
C LEU A 139 -22.82 -11.88 8.81
N ASP A 140 -23.79 -12.03 7.90
CA ASP A 140 -24.31 -10.95 7.03
C ASP A 140 -24.79 -9.76 7.85
N ARG A 141 -25.57 -10.01 8.90
CA ARG A 141 -26.02 -8.97 9.83
C ARG A 141 -24.85 -8.32 10.59
N LEU A 142 -23.84 -9.10 10.99
CA LEU A 142 -22.66 -8.55 11.67
C LEU A 142 -21.83 -7.68 10.73
N VAL A 143 -21.60 -8.12 9.49
CA VAL A 143 -20.94 -7.33 8.45
C VAL A 143 -21.69 -6.03 8.20
N ARG A 144 -23.02 -6.09 8.12
CA ARG A 144 -23.86 -4.90 7.94
C ARG A 144 -23.82 -3.93 9.11
N LYS A 145 -23.67 -4.44 10.32
CA LYS A 145 -23.52 -3.63 11.54
C LYS A 145 -22.12 -3.02 11.67
N HIS A 146 -21.11 -3.68 11.09
CA HIS A 146 -19.70 -3.29 11.18
C HIS A 146 -19.05 -3.26 9.77
N PRO A 147 -19.51 -2.36 8.87
CA PRO A 147 -19.05 -2.34 7.48
C PRO A 147 -17.57 -2.02 7.34
N VAL A 148 -17.08 -1.01 8.07
CA VAL A 148 -15.69 -0.56 7.97
C VAL A 148 -14.71 -1.66 8.39
N PRO A 149 -14.83 -2.31 9.57
CA PRO A 149 -14.01 -3.46 9.92
C PRO A 149 -14.10 -4.61 8.90
N SER A 150 -15.30 -4.90 8.40
CA SER A 150 -15.49 -5.98 7.43
C SER A 150 -14.82 -5.69 6.09
N ALA A 151 -14.85 -4.43 5.66
CA ALA A 151 -14.26 -3.99 4.41
C ALA A 151 -12.73 -3.97 4.47
N ARG A 152 -12.14 -4.00 5.67
CA ARG A 152 -10.70 -4.27 5.81
C ARG A 152 -10.31 -5.66 5.34
N VAL A 153 -11.24 -6.61 5.28
CA VAL A 153 -10.99 -7.96 4.75
C VAL A 153 -11.56 -8.10 3.34
N ILE A 154 -12.70 -7.47 3.07
CA ILE A 154 -13.44 -7.57 1.80
C ILE A 154 -13.80 -6.15 1.32
N PRO A 155 -12.86 -5.39 0.75
CA PRO A 155 -13.08 -3.99 0.38
C PRO A 155 -14.28 -3.78 -0.55
N GLU A 156 -14.63 -4.79 -1.35
CA GLU A 156 -15.72 -4.76 -2.34
C GLU A 156 -17.12 -4.58 -1.73
N ILE A 157 -17.28 -4.78 -0.42
CA ILE A 157 -18.57 -4.58 0.25
C ILE A 157 -18.92 -3.09 0.39
N ILE A 158 -17.92 -2.20 0.33
CA ILE A 158 -18.09 -0.74 0.29
C ILE A 158 -17.82 -0.28 -1.14
N GLN A 159 -18.54 0.73 -1.61
CA GLN A 159 -18.38 1.30 -2.95
C GLN A 159 -18.02 2.78 -2.91
N GLY A 160 -17.60 3.28 -4.08
CA GLY A 160 -17.39 4.71 -4.28
C GLY A 160 -16.18 5.26 -3.52
N LYS A 161 -16.26 6.54 -3.15
CA LYS A 161 -15.24 7.23 -2.38
C LYS A 161 -15.00 6.59 -1.01
N ASP A 162 -16.04 6.07 -0.34
CA ASP A 162 -15.88 5.40 0.96
C ASP A 162 -14.94 4.17 0.88
N ARG A 163 -14.94 3.45 -0.25
CA ARG A 163 -13.99 2.33 -0.47
C ARG A 163 -12.57 2.85 -0.66
N LEU A 164 -12.41 3.93 -1.42
CA LEU A 164 -11.10 4.56 -1.64
C LEU A 164 -10.52 5.10 -0.34
N ASP A 165 -11.32 5.82 0.45
CA ASP A 165 -10.94 6.35 1.77
C ASP A 165 -10.46 5.24 2.70
N LEU A 166 -11.16 4.10 2.69
CA LEU A 166 -10.73 2.94 3.47
C LEU A 166 -9.40 2.38 2.98
N LEU A 167 -9.22 2.21 1.67
CA LEU A 167 -7.98 1.69 1.11
C LEU A 167 -6.79 2.62 1.39
N VAL A 168 -6.99 3.92 1.26
CA VAL A 168 -5.98 4.94 1.61
C VAL A 168 -5.64 4.87 3.09
N ALA A 169 -6.64 4.80 3.98
CA ALA A 169 -6.39 4.64 5.41
C ALA A 169 -5.61 3.34 5.72
N GLN A 170 -5.95 2.21 5.09
CA GLN A 170 -5.20 0.97 5.27
C GLN A 170 -3.77 1.04 4.71
N PHE A 171 -3.57 1.76 3.60
CA PHE A 171 -2.27 2.01 3.04
C PHE A 171 -1.40 2.84 4.02
N GLU A 172 -1.93 3.92 4.57
CA GLU A 172 -1.20 4.81 5.48
C GLU A 172 -0.97 4.24 6.88
N GLU A 173 -1.92 3.48 7.41
CA GLU A 173 -1.87 2.95 8.78
C GLU A 173 -1.09 1.65 8.88
N VAL A 174 -1.24 0.76 7.89
CA VAL A 174 -0.68 -0.60 7.96
C VAL A 174 0.09 -1.01 6.71
N GLY A 175 0.23 -0.13 5.72
CA GLY A 175 1.01 -0.40 4.50
C GLY A 175 0.31 -1.37 3.54
N ARG A 176 -1.01 -1.54 3.66
CA ARG A 176 -1.75 -2.42 2.76
C ARG A 176 -1.91 -1.77 1.40
N THR A 177 -1.33 -2.38 0.38
CA THR A 177 -1.44 -1.90 -1.00
C THR A 177 -2.76 -2.36 -1.65
N PRO A 178 -3.47 -1.47 -2.38
CA PRO A 178 -4.58 -1.86 -3.25
C PRO A 178 -4.24 -2.97 -4.24
N LEU A 179 -5.22 -3.78 -4.62
CA LEU A 179 -5.06 -4.86 -5.60
C LEU A 179 -5.34 -4.37 -7.03
N GLU A 180 -4.94 -5.15 -8.03
CA GLU A 180 -5.20 -4.84 -9.46
C GLU A 180 -6.69 -4.59 -9.76
N ALA A 181 -7.57 -5.31 -9.08
CA ALA A 181 -9.02 -5.11 -9.19
C ALA A 181 -9.47 -3.76 -8.61
N ASP A 182 -8.86 -3.28 -7.52
CA ASP A 182 -9.09 -1.94 -6.99
C ASP A 182 -8.64 -0.87 -7.99
N LEU A 183 -7.43 -1.03 -8.56
CA LEU A 183 -6.88 -0.09 -9.54
C LEU A 183 -7.75 0.01 -10.79
N SER A 184 -8.20 -1.13 -11.32
CA SER A 184 -9.12 -1.18 -12.46
C SER A 184 -10.43 -0.47 -12.12
N TYR A 185 -11.00 -0.76 -10.95
CA TYR A 185 -12.24 -0.17 -10.49
C TYR A 185 -12.15 1.36 -10.35
N PHE A 186 -11.12 1.89 -9.70
CA PHE A 186 -10.99 3.35 -9.54
C PHE A 186 -10.55 4.06 -10.81
N TRP A 187 -9.92 3.37 -11.75
CA TRP A 187 -9.55 3.96 -13.04
C TRP A 187 -10.76 4.18 -13.94
N GLU A 188 -11.78 3.34 -13.81
CA GLU A 188 -13.08 3.54 -14.44
C GLU A 188 -13.92 4.62 -13.74
N HIS A 189 -13.57 4.99 -12.51
CA HIS A 189 -14.30 5.94 -11.65
C HIS A 189 -13.39 7.06 -11.10
N GLN A 190 -12.66 7.71 -12.00
CA GLN A 190 -11.65 8.71 -11.65
C GLN A 190 -12.22 9.91 -10.89
N GLU A 191 -13.52 10.18 -11.00
CA GLU A 191 -14.21 11.24 -10.27
C GLU A 191 -14.17 11.09 -8.74
N TRP A 192 -13.85 9.89 -8.24
CA TRP A 192 -13.65 9.67 -6.80
C TRP A 192 -12.22 9.96 -6.34
N VAL A 193 -11.23 9.92 -7.25
CA VAL A 193 -9.83 10.17 -6.94
C VAL A 193 -9.61 11.68 -6.92
N THR A 194 -9.78 12.28 -5.74
CA THR A 194 -9.84 13.75 -5.60
C THR A 194 -8.72 14.32 -4.73
N GLN A 195 -8.02 13.48 -3.96
CA GLN A 195 -6.96 13.89 -3.04
C GLN A 195 -5.59 13.32 -3.44
N SER A 196 -4.53 14.03 -3.07
CA SER A 196 -3.15 13.59 -3.37
C SER A 196 -2.82 12.24 -2.74
N ALA A 197 -3.33 11.96 -1.54
CA ALA A 197 -3.22 10.66 -0.87
C ALA A 197 -3.92 9.51 -1.63
N ASP A 198 -5.03 9.82 -2.32
CA ASP A 198 -5.69 8.83 -3.21
C ASP A 198 -4.71 8.44 -4.35
N ILE A 199 -4.10 9.44 -4.98
CA ILE A 199 -3.13 9.23 -6.06
C ILE A 199 -1.90 8.48 -5.56
N SER A 200 -1.33 8.85 -4.41
CA SER A 200 -0.11 8.21 -3.92
C SER A 200 -0.32 6.74 -3.61
N CYS A 201 -1.44 6.40 -2.95
CA CYS A 201 -1.86 5.03 -2.68
C CYS A 201 -2.02 4.21 -3.97
N LEU A 202 -2.75 4.73 -4.96
CA LEU A 202 -3.00 4.02 -6.23
C LEU A 202 -1.76 3.94 -7.13
N ALA A 203 -0.96 5.00 -7.19
CA ALA A 203 0.31 5.02 -7.94
C ALA A 203 1.32 4.03 -7.36
N TYR A 204 1.41 3.95 -6.02
CA TYR A 204 2.27 2.98 -5.35
C TYR A 204 1.88 1.55 -5.72
N ALA A 205 0.59 1.24 -5.70
CA ALA A 205 0.09 -0.07 -6.12
C ALA A 205 0.41 -0.39 -7.58
N GLU A 206 0.29 0.59 -8.48
CA GLU A 206 0.68 0.41 -9.89
C GLU A 206 2.19 0.09 -10.03
N VAL A 207 3.04 0.76 -9.25
CA VAL A 207 4.49 0.51 -9.17
C VAL A 207 4.82 -0.89 -8.66
N VAL A 208 4.05 -1.39 -7.68
CA VAL A 208 4.19 -2.76 -7.16
C VAL A 208 3.79 -3.80 -8.19
N LEU A 209 2.76 -3.52 -9.00
CA LEU A 209 2.31 -4.41 -10.08
C LEU A 209 3.23 -4.35 -11.32
N GLY A 210 4.00 -3.27 -11.47
CA GLY A 210 5.15 -3.20 -12.37
C GLY A 210 4.95 -2.41 -13.66
N ASP A 211 3.86 -1.66 -13.83
CA ASP A 211 3.66 -0.81 -15.03
C ASP A 211 2.97 0.53 -14.71
N LEU A 212 3.78 1.53 -14.38
CA LEU A 212 3.34 2.92 -14.18
C LEU A 212 2.67 3.57 -15.41
N THR A 213 2.83 2.98 -16.60
CA THR A 213 2.28 3.55 -17.84
C THR A 213 0.83 3.13 -18.07
N HIS A 214 0.39 2.05 -17.41
CA HIS A 214 -0.95 1.51 -17.59
C HIS A 214 -2.05 2.45 -17.10
N ARG A 215 -1.88 3.00 -15.88
CA ARG A 215 -2.78 3.99 -15.28
C ARG A 215 -1.93 5.15 -14.74
N PRO A 216 -1.76 6.24 -15.49
CA PRO A 216 -0.92 7.35 -15.07
C PRO A 216 -1.61 8.21 -13.98
N TRP A 217 -1.79 7.66 -12.78
CA TRP A 217 -2.52 8.25 -11.66
C TRP A 217 -2.07 9.69 -11.35
N GLY A 218 -0.76 9.96 -11.38
CA GLY A 218 -0.20 11.29 -11.15
C GLY A 218 -0.75 12.39 -12.08
N THR A 219 -1.33 12.03 -13.22
CA THR A 219 -1.90 12.99 -14.17
C THR A 219 -3.26 13.56 -13.74
N LEU A 220 -3.97 12.92 -12.80
CA LEU A 220 -5.34 13.31 -12.43
C LEU A 220 -5.39 14.63 -11.64
N LEU A 221 -4.55 14.81 -10.61
CA LEU A 221 -4.56 16.03 -9.77
C LEU A 221 -3.43 17.01 -10.07
N SER A 222 -2.42 16.59 -10.85
CA SER A 222 -1.24 17.43 -11.12
C SER A 222 -1.56 18.83 -11.64
N LYS A 223 -2.70 19.03 -12.32
CA LYS A 223 -3.11 20.35 -12.82
C LYS A 223 -3.81 21.24 -11.80
N SER A 224 -4.60 20.66 -10.89
CA SER A 224 -5.43 21.42 -9.95
C SER A 224 -4.74 21.61 -8.59
N HIS A 225 -3.92 20.63 -8.17
CA HIS A 225 -3.27 20.63 -6.86
C HIS A 225 -1.80 20.16 -6.94
N PRO A 226 -0.94 20.76 -7.79
CA PRO A 226 0.44 20.30 -7.97
C PRO A 226 1.27 20.36 -6.68
N LEU A 227 1.09 21.39 -5.86
CA LEU A 227 1.85 21.56 -4.62
C LEU A 227 1.47 20.49 -3.56
N GLU A 228 0.20 20.14 -3.46
CA GLU A 228 -0.25 19.03 -2.59
C GLU A 228 0.37 17.70 -3.02
N LEU A 229 0.47 17.47 -4.33
CA LEU A 229 1.08 16.24 -4.86
C LEU A 229 2.60 16.19 -4.58
N VAL A 230 3.29 17.33 -4.59
CA VAL A 230 4.70 17.43 -4.19
C VAL A 230 4.87 17.13 -2.71
N VAL A 231 4.02 17.69 -1.85
CA VAL A 231 4.04 17.42 -0.41
C VAL A 231 3.76 15.93 -0.14
N GLU A 232 2.81 15.35 -0.85
CA GLU A 232 2.51 13.92 -0.73
C GLU A 232 3.71 13.05 -1.14
N ALA A 233 4.38 13.39 -2.24
CA ALA A 233 5.56 12.67 -2.72
C ALA A 233 6.76 12.82 -1.76
N LEU A 234 6.96 14.00 -1.18
CA LEU A 234 8.10 14.32 -0.33
C LEU A 234 7.90 13.99 1.14
N VAL A 235 6.65 13.96 1.63
CA VAL A 235 6.32 13.79 3.04
C VAL A 235 5.33 12.66 3.25
N GLY A 236 4.14 12.72 2.64
CA GLY A 236 3.04 11.78 2.89
C GLY A 236 3.47 10.32 2.71
N LEU A 237 3.92 9.98 1.51
CA LEU A 237 4.33 8.63 1.15
C LEU A 237 5.58 8.15 1.92
N PRO A 238 6.68 8.93 2.04
CA PRO A 238 7.82 8.53 2.88
C PRO A 238 7.44 8.32 4.36
N MET A 239 6.56 9.15 4.92
CA MET A 239 6.11 8.99 6.31
C MET A 239 5.23 7.76 6.49
N ALA A 240 4.37 7.44 5.51
CA ALA A 240 3.62 6.18 5.51
C ALA A 240 4.56 4.96 5.47
N ASN A 241 5.62 5.00 4.66
CA ASN A 241 6.64 3.96 4.62
C ASN A 241 7.36 3.82 5.97
N MET A 242 7.87 4.92 6.55
CA MET A 242 8.57 4.90 7.85
C MET A 242 7.70 4.39 8.99
N ARG A 243 6.41 4.73 8.98
CA ARG A 243 5.44 4.34 10.02
C ARG A 243 5.11 2.85 9.94
N THR A 244 4.81 2.36 8.74
CA THR A 244 4.33 1.00 8.54
C THR A 244 5.47 -0.01 8.48
N ARG A 245 6.60 0.37 7.87
CA ARG A 245 7.76 -0.49 7.56
C ARG A 245 7.42 -1.74 6.73
N VAL A 246 6.25 -1.73 6.09
CA VAL A 246 5.77 -2.79 5.21
C VAL A 246 6.05 -2.44 3.75
N LEU A 247 6.00 -1.15 3.41
CA LEU A 247 6.26 -0.66 2.07
C LEU A 247 7.75 -0.85 1.71
N SER A 248 8.04 -1.17 0.44
CA SER A 248 9.41 -1.21 -0.07
C SER A 248 9.96 0.21 -0.27
N ASP A 249 11.19 0.46 0.20
CA ASP A 249 11.91 1.73 0.01
C ASP A 249 12.13 2.06 -1.47
N GLU A 250 12.45 1.05 -2.28
CA GLU A 250 12.66 1.19 -3.73
C GLU A 250 11.36 1.63 -4.40
N LYS A 251 10.26 0.93 -4.12
CA LYS A 251 8.94 1.22 -4.70
C LYS A 251 8.38 2.55 -4.21
N THR A 252 8.66 2.90 -2.96
CA THR A 252 8.34 4.22 -2.39
C THR A 252 9.07 5.32 -3.15
N SER A 253 10.38 5.13 -3.39
CA SER A 253 11.21 6.12 -4.10
C SER A 253 10.79 6.27 -5.56
N GLU A 254 10.51 5.16 -6.24
CA GLU A 254 10.02 5.13 -7.62
C GLU A 254 8.67 5.87 -7.76
N THR A 255 7.75 5.62 -6.83
CA THR A 255 6.44 6.28 -6.78
C THR A 255 6.58 7.78 -6.51
N ALA A 256 7.31 8.17 -5.47
CA ALA A 256 7.52 9.58 -5.14
C ALA A 256 8.20 10.36 -6.28
N ALA A 257 9.19 9.76 -6.94
CA ALA A 257 9.83 10.31 -8.13
C ALA A 257 8.81 10.55 -9.27
N HIS A 258 7.94 9.57 -9.54
CA HIS A 258 6.87 9.70 -10.52
C HIS A 258 5.88 10.83 -10.18
N LEU A 259 5.44 10.93 -8.92
CA LEU A 259 4.52 11.97 -8.47
C LEU A 259 5.14 13.38 -8.58
N LEU A 260 6.41 13.53 -8.18
CA LEU A 260 7.18 14.76 -8.35
C LEU A 260 7.20 15.17 -9.83
N GLN A 261 7.60 14.28 -10.73
CA GLN A 261 7.64 14.57 -12.17
C GLN A 261 6.26 14.96 -12.74
N CYS A 262 5.18 14.38 -12.22
CA CYS A 262 3.83 14.75 -12.62
C CYS A 262 3.46 16.18 -12.20
N ALA A 263 3.90 16.62 -11.03
CA ALA A 263 3.57 17.93 -10.48
C ALA A 263 4.43 19.09 -11.04
N LEU A 264 5.72 18.85 -11.31
CA LEU A 264 6.69 19.88 -11.72
C LEU A 264 6.21 20.80 -12.86
N PRO A 265 5.52 20.33 -13.93
CA PRO A 265 5.06 21.19 -15.02
C PRO A 265 3.99 22.23 -14.66
N TYR A 266 3.39 22.16 -13.46
CA TYR A 266 2.19 22.93 -13.13
C TYR A 266 2.38 23.89 -11.95
N ALA A 267 3.57 23.98 -11.37
CA ALA A 267 3.88 24.89 -10.28
C ALA A 267 5.11 25.78 -10.59
N PRO A 268 5.21 26.98 -10.00
CA PRO A 268 6.39 27.84 -10.15
C PRO A 268 7.65 27.18 -9.59
N SER A 269 8.77 27.31 -10.30
CA SER A 269 10.03 26.68 -9.93
C SER A 269 10.60 27.18 -8.59
N GLU A 270 10.26 28.41 -8.18
CA GLU A 270 10.64 28.98 -6.86
C GLU A 270 9.91 28.26 -5.72
N ASP A 271 8.59 28.12 -5.82
CA ASP A 271 7.77 27.42 -4.81
C ASP A 271 8.19 25.95 -4.71
N LEU A 272 8.39 25.30 -5.85
CA LEU A 272 8.85 23.92 -5.93
C LEU A 272 10.24 23.74 -5.31
N ALA A 273 11.19 24.63 -5.58
CA ALA A 273 12.51 24.58 -4.97
C ALA A 273 12.41 24.77 -3.44
N SER A 274 11.60 25.72 -2.97
CA SER A 274 11.35 25.90 -1.54
C SER A 274 10.78 24.62 -0.90
N MET A 275 9.77 24.01 -1.52
CA MET A 275 9.16 22.75 -1.07
C MET A 275 10.15 21.58 -1.06
N ILE A 276 10.99 21.42 -2.08
CA ILE A 276 11.98 20.34 -2.12
C ILE A 276 13.01 20.50 -1.01
N ASN A 277 13.35 21.73 -0.61
CA ASN A 277 14.32 21.95 0.45
C ASN A 277 13.71 21.94 1.86
N ASN A 278 12.42 22.28 2.01
CA ASN A 278 11.71 22.19 3.29
C ASN A 278 10.20 22.01 3.09
N PRO A 279 9.72 20.78 2.84
CA PRO A 279 8.29 20.56 2.56
C PRO A 279 7.42 20.75 3.81
N PHE A 280 8.01 20.68 5.02
CA PHE A 280 7.29 20.85 6.28
C PHE A 280 6.79 22.28 6.52
N GLU A 281 7.41 23.29 5.89
CA GLU A 281 6.94 24.69 5.95
C GLU A 281 5.56 24.89 5.29
N PHE A 282 5.16 23.94 4.44
CA PHE A 282 3.89 23.97 3.71
C PHE A 282 2.80 23.13 4.40
N LEU A 283 3.07 22.60 5.59
CA LEU A 283 2.13 21.82 6.38
C LEU A 283 1.63 22.61 7.59
N GLU A 284 0.34 22.44 7.90
CA GLU A 284 -0.28 23.08 9.06
C GLU A 284 -0.15 22.22 10.32
N GLY A 285 0.33 22.82 11.42
CA GLY A 285 0.40 22.18 12.74
C GLY A 285 1.74 22.43 13.44
N ASP A 286 1.74 22.48 14.77
CA ASP A 286 2.95 22.83 15.53
C ASP A 286 4.04 21.74 15.45
N ASN A 287 3.63 20.47 15.32
CA ASN A 287 4.57 19.35 15.12
C ASN A 287 5.40 19.51 13.83
N TRP A 288 4.79 20.04 12.75
CA TRP A 288 5.50 20.24 11.49
C TRP A 288 6.46 21.41 11.54
N LYS A 289 6.12 22.47 12.29
CA LYS A 289 7.03 23.61 12.51
C LYS A 289 8.30 23.20 13.26
N GLU A 290 8.22 22.22 14.13
CA GLU A 290 9.39 21.67 14.82
C GLU A 290 10.27 20.90 13.84
N LEU A 291 9.68 19.98 13.07
CA LEU A 291 10.39 19.24 12.02
C LEU A 291 11.00 20.14 10.94
N ALA A 292 10.31 21.24 10.59
CA ALA A 292 10.82 22.23 9.64
C ALA A 292 12.12 22.92 10.12
N ARG A 293 12.33 23.06 11.43
CA ARG A 293 13.57 23.64 11.99
C ARG A 293 14.75 22.67 11.95
N GLU A 294 14.47 21.37 11.92
CA GLU A 294 15.47 20.29 11.92
C GLU A 294 15.36 19.46 10.64
N VAL A 295 15.12 20.11 9.51
CA VAL A 295 14.84 19.44 8.23
C VAL A 295 16.08 18.79 7.59
N ASP A 296 17.29 19.23 7.95
CA ASP A 296 18.55 18.80 7.29
C ASP A 296 18.74 17.27 7.20
N PRO A 297 18.52 16.47 8.27
CA PRO A 297 18.63 15.01 8.18
C PRO A 297 17.58 14.43 7.23
N TYR A 298 16.36 14.98 7.23
CA TYR A 298 15.29 14.52 6.34
C TYR A 298 15.59 14.86 4.88
N VAL A 299 16.07 16.07 4.60
CA VAL A 299 16.52 16.47 3.25
C VAL A 299 17.62 15.55 2.77
N LYS A 300 18.62 15.28 3.61
CA LYS A 300 19.77 14.45 3.26
C LYS A 300 19.40 13.01 2.99
N HIS A 301 18.56 12.40 3.83
CA HIS A 301 18.30 10.97 3.82
C HIS A 301 17.02 10.55 3.09
N VAL A 302 16.11 11.49 2.84
CA VAL A 302 14.84 11.22 2.15
C VAL A 302 14.75 12.04 0.89
N ILE A 303 14.72 13.37 0.98
CA ILE A 303 14.36 14.20 -0.17
C ILE A 303 15.42 14.15 -1.28
N LYS A 304 16.71 14.20 -0.95
CA LYS A 304 17.79 14.12 -1.94
C LYS A 304 17.76 12.81 -2.74
N PRO A 305 17.69 11.62 -2.11
CA PRO A 305 17.46 10.37 -2.82
C PRO A 305 16.22 10.40 -3.74
N LEU A 306 15.11 10.95 -3.28
CA LEU A 306 13.88 11.06 -4.09
C LEU A 306 14.06 11.98 -5.29
N TRP A 307 14.68 13.14 -5.09
CA TRP A 307 14.99 14.09 -6.17
C TRP A 307 15.96 13.49 -7.18
N ASN A 308 16.98 12.76 -6.70
CA ASN A 308 17.91 12.03 -7.54
C ASN A 308 17.21 10.93 -8.35
N ALA A 309 16.31 10.17 -7.73
CA ALA A 309 15.50 9.18 -8.43
C ALA A 309 14.64 9.82 -9.52
N ALA A 310 14.00 10.96 -9.22
CA ALA A 310 13.21 11.71 -10.20
C ALA A 310 14.05 12.19 -11.39
N ARG A 311 15.28 12.68 -11.15
CA ARG A 311 16.20 13.09 -12.21
C ARG A 311 16.77 11.91 -12.99
N GLY A 312 17.11 10.81 -12.32
CA GLY A 312 17.66 9.59 -12.92
C GLY A 312 16.68 8.94 -13.90
N GLN A 313 15.40 8.83 -13.53
CA GLN A 313 14.34 8.35 -14.43
C GLN A 313 14.22 9.22 -15.69
N LEU A 314 14.33 10.54 -15.54
CA LEU A 314 14.33 11.48 -16.68
C LEU A 314 15.62 11.40 -17.49
N LEU A 315 16.76 11.14 -16.86
CA LEU A 315 18.05 10.96 -17.52
C LEU A 315 18.00 9.77 -18.46
N ASP A 316 17.49 8.63 -18.00
CA ASP A 316 17.31 7.43 -18.81
C ASP A 316 16.50 7.75 -20.07
N ALA A 317 15.29 8.30 -19.90
CA ALA A 317 14.41 8.68 -21.01
C ALA A 317 15.02 9.78 -21.91
N CYS A 318 15.77 10.72 -21.34
CA CYS A 318 16.38 11.79 -22.09
C CYS A 318 17.62 11.33 -22.86
N SER A 319 18.35 10.34 -22.36
CA SER A 319 19.61 9.86 -22.93
C SER A 319 19.43 9.04 -24.21
N GLU A 320 18.24 8.46 -24.45
CA GLU A 320 17.94 7.63 -25.63
C GLU A 320 18.31 8.29 -26.96
N ASP A 321 18.16 9.62 -27.03
CA ASP A 321 18.48 10.41 -28.22
C ASP A 321 19.22 11.71 -27.87
N CYS A 322 19.98 11.74 -26.76
CA CYS A 322 20.77 12.91 -26.39
C CYS A 322 22.19 12.83 -26.96
N ALA A 323 22.55 13.76 -27.86
CA ALA A 323 23.93 13.87 -28.35
C ALA A 323 24.95 14.18 -27.25
N ARG A 324 24.50 14.76 -26.14
CA ARG A 324 25.35 15.22 -25.04
C ARG A 324 25.59 14.13 -24.00
N ILE A 325 24.72 13.13 -23.88
CA ILE A 325 24.81 12.14 -22.79
C ILE A 325 24.84 10.75 -23.40
N ALA A 326 25.89 9.99 -23.11
CA ALA A 326 25.92 8.56 -23.34
C ALA A 326 25.88 7.84 -21.99
N VAL A 327 24.90 6.96 -21.82
CA VAL A 327 24.72 6.13 -20.62
C VAL A 327 24.91 4.66 -21.01
N SER A 328 25.70 3.92 -20.25
CA SER A 328 25.91 2.49 -20.47
C SER A 328 26.08 1.72 -19.15
N PRO A 329 25.23 0.70 -18.86
CA PRO A 329 23.89 0.44 -19.41
C PRO A 329 22.85 1.41 -18.83
N ALA A 330 21.58 1.35 -19.27
CA ALA A 330 20.48 2.16 -18.71
C ALA A 330 20.52 2.12 -17.17
N THR A 331 20.58 3.29 -16.55
CA THR A 331 20.96 3.47 -15.14
C THR A 331 19.88 3.01 -14.16
N THR A 332 18.63 2.92 -14.59
CA THR A 332 17.49 2.65 -13.68
C THR A 332 16.54 1.55 -14.20
N LEU A 333 16.39 1.35 -15.52
CA LEU A 333 15.42 0.40 -16.11
C LEU A 333 15.97 -1.00 -16.45
N GLY A 334 16.95 -1.47 -15.67
CA GLY A 334 17.80 -2.63 -15.98
C GLY A 334 17.18 -3.78 -16.78
N ILE A 335 17.56 -3.91 -18.06
CA ILE A 335 17.61 -5.20 -18.76
C ILE A 335 18.79 -5.22 -19.76
N ASP A 336 19.90 -5.82 -19.37
CA ASP A 336 20.73 -6.67 -20.25
C ASP A 336 21.66 -7.55 -19.38
N PRO A 337 21.66 -8.90 -19.50
CA PRO A 337 22.57 -9.76 -18.77
C PRO A 337 23.97 -9.73 -19.39
N ARG A 338 24.71 -8.63 -19.27
CA ARG A 338 26.12 -8.56 -19.69
C ARG A 338 27.08 -8.64 -18.50
N GLY A 339 28.20 -9.33 -18.69
CA GLY A 339 29.33 -9.32 -17.77
C GLY A 339 29.21 -10.27 -16.56
N ALA A 340 29.71 -9.85 -15.40
CA ALA A 340 29.86 -10.69 -14.21
C ALA A 340 28.53 -11.30 -13.72
N HIS A 341 27.39 -10.62 -13.95
CA HIS A 341 26.05 -11.13 -13.63
C HIS A 341 25.72 -12.43 -14.39
N PHE A 342 26.07 -12.49 -15.68
CA PHE A 342 25.90 -13.69 -16.50
C PHE A 342 26.87 -14.81 -16.11
N TRP A 343 28.13 -14.47 -15.80
CA TRP A 343 29.15 -15.48 -15.46
C TRP A 343 28.98 -16.07 -14.06
N ARG A 344 28.33 -15.36 -13.13
CA ARG A 344 28.08 -15.84 -11.77
C ARG A 344 27.17 -17.06 -11.70
N ARG A 345 26.27 -17.25 -12.68
CA ARG A 345 25.47 -18.50 -12.78
C ARG A 345 26.33 -19.76 -12.97
N LEU A 346 27.57 -19.58 -13.41
CA LEU A 346 28.57 -20.63 -13.61
C LEU A 346 29.67 -20.60 -12.53
N ASN A 347 29.77 -19.52 -11.75
CA ASN A 347 30.71 -19.40 -10.65
C ASN A 347 30.18 -18.45 -9.54
N PRO A 348 29.56 -18.98 -8.47
CA PRO A 348 28.96 -18.16 -7.41
C PRO A 348 29.99 -17.41 -6.55
N SER A 349 31.29 -17.73 -6.65
CA SER A 349 32.38 -17.03 -5.95
C SER A 349 32.79 -15.71 -6.59
N LEU A 350 32.27 -15.39 -7.78
CA LEU A 350 32.44 -14.06 -8.36
C LEU A 350 31.70 -13.00 -7.52
N PRO A 351 32.29 -11.82 -7.31
CA PRO A 351 31.65 -10.73 -6.57
C PRO A 351 30.34 -10.33 -7.25
N MET A 352 29.35 -9.93 -6.46
CA MET A 352 28.12 -9.35 -6.99
C MET A 352 28.52 -8.09 -7.78
N PRO A 353 28.18 -7.98 -9.07
CA PRO A 353 28.50 -6.76 -9.82
C PRO A 353 27.87 -5.57 -9.08
N GLU A 354 28.69 -4.57 -8.81
CA GLU A 354 28.20 -3.28 -8.36
C GLU A 354 27.35 -2.68 -9.49
N ASN A 355 26.22 -2.06 -9.17
CA ASN A 355 25.42 -1.29 -10.12
C ASN A 355 26.19 -0.03 -10.52
N LYS A 356 27.24 -0.20 -11.32
CA LYS A 356 28.08 0.86 -11.85
C LYS A 356 27.62 1.19 -13.26
N SER A 357 27.10 2.38 -13.42
CA SER A 357 26.85 2.99 -14.72
C SER A 357 28.01 3.89 -15.14
N LEU A 358 28.36 3.84 -16.42
CA LEU A 358 29.21 4.86 -17.01
C LEU A 358 28.33 5.92 -17.67
N ILE A 359 28.49 7.17 -17.23
CA ILE A 359 27.85 8.33 -17.87
C ILE A 359 28.94 9.22 -18.45
N ILE A 360 28.84 9.52 -19.75
CA ILE A 360 29.76 10.43 -20.45
C ILE A 360 28.97 11.66 -20.90
N GLU A 361 29.42 12.84 -20.50
CA GLU A 361 28.85 14.12 -20.92
C GLU A 361 29.76 14.83 -21.95
N TYR A 362 29.25 15.03 -23.18
CA TYR A 362 29.93 15.78 -24.24
C TYR A 362 29.59 17.27 -24.16
N ARG A 363 30.40 18.06 -23.44
CA ARG A 363 30.13 19.48 -23.18
C ARG A 363 29.99 20.39 -24.40
N GLU A 364 30.59 19.98 -25.53
CA GLU A 364 30.53 20.71 -26.80
C GLU A 364 29.21 20.52 -27.56
N LYS A 365 28.46 19.45 -27.24
CA LYS A 365 27.18 19.16 -27.90
C LYS A 365 26.04 19.93 -27.22
N ARG A 366 25.12 20.41 -28.06
CA ARG A 366 23.91 21.13 -27.61
C ARG A 366 22.93 20.18 -26.96
N CYS A 367 22.20 20.66 -25.95
CA CYS A 367 21.09 19.94 -25.34
C CYS A 367 19.90 19.88 -26.31
N ALA A 368 19.33 18.69 -26.54
CA ALA A 368 18.15 18.52 -27.38
C ALA A 368 16.91 19.28 -26.86
N VAL A 369 16.83 19.50 -25.55
CA VAL A 369 15.78 20.29 -24.88
C VAL A 369 15.99 21.80 -25.06
N GLY A 370 17.16 22.23 -25.54
CA GLY A 370 17.52 23.65 -25.71
C GLY A 370 17.91 24.35 -24.41
N LEU A 371 18.40 23.60 -23.42
CA LEU A 371 19.03 24.17 -22.23
C LEU A 371 20.42 24.73 -22.57
N ASP A 372 20.75 25.90 -22.02
CA ASP A 372 22.10 26.45 -22.10
C ASP A 372 22.99 25.82 -21.03
N LEU A 373 23.91 24.97 -21.48
CA LEU A 373 24.77 24.12 -20.66
C LEU A 373 26.26 24.30 -21.03
N SER A 374 26.64 25.43 -21.63
CA SER A 374 28.04 25.67 -22.00
C SER A 374 28.97 25.69 -20.78
N GLU A 375 28.52 26.30 -19.69
CA GLU A 375 29.32 26.51 -18.47
C GLU A 375 28.95 25.57 -17.30
N ARG A 376 28.01 24.63 -17.50
CA ARG A 376 27.51 23.76 -16.42
C ARG A 376 27.14 22.36 -16.90
N PRO A 377 27.19 21.34 -16.03
CA PRO A 377 26.77 19.99 -16.39
C PRO A 377 25.26 19.91 -16.64
N CYS A 378 24.82 18.85 -17.30
CA CYS A 378 23.41 18.53 -17.44
C CYS A 378 22.71 18.44 -16.06
N PRO A 379 21.56 19.10 -15.87
CA PRO A 379 20.87 19.14 -14.57
C PRO A 379 20.28 17.81 -14.13
N LEU A 380 20.18 16.83 -15.05
CA LEU A 380 19.75 15.47 -14.75
C LEU A 380 20.87 14.57 -14.20
N LEU A 381 22.13 15.04 -14.28
CA LEU A 381 23.27 14.32 -13.73
C LEU A 381 23.43 14.64 -12.25
N GLU A 382 23.72 13.62 -11.46
CA GLU A 382 24.20 13.81 -10.10
C GLU A 382 25.65 14.31 -10.15
N GLY A 383 25.88 15.51 -9.62
CA GLY A 383 27.23 16.08 -9.53
C GLY A 383 27.81 15.88 -8.13
N GLU A 384 29.07 15.45 -8.03
CA GLU A 384 29.81 15.39 -6.75
C GLU A 384 29.84 16.76 -6.05
N GLU A 385 29.82 17.85 -6.82
CA GLU A 385 29.74 19.22 -6.29
C GLU A 385 28.38 19.60 -5.67
N ASN A 386 27.37 18.74 -5.77
CA ASN A 386 26.01 18.99 -5.23
C ASN A 386 25.76 18.29 -3.89
N GLU A 387 26.72 17.52 -3.36
CA GLU A 387 26.62 16.99 -2.00
C GLU A 387 26.49 18.15 -1.00
N GLY A 388 25.40 18.15 -0.23
CA GLY A 388 25.11 19.23 0.74
C GLY A 388 24.48 20.52 0.18
N LYS A 389 24.40 20.73 -1.15
CA LYS A 389 23.73 21.93 -1.71
C LYS A 389 22.21 21.84 -1.69
N VAL A 390 21.58 23.01 -1.61
CA VAL A 390 20.13 23.26 -1.71
C VAL A 390 19.71 23.12 -3.17
N VAL A 391 18.55 22.50 -3.44
CA VAL A 391 17.99 22.40 -4.80
C VAL A 391 17.56 23.79 -5.26
N THR A 392 18.09 24.26 -6.40
CA THR A 392 17.85 25.65 -6.85
C THR A 392 16.60 25.75 -7.72
N SER A 393 15.98 26.94 -7.78
CA SER A 393 14.86 27.20 -8.69
C SER A 393 15.24 27.05 -10.17
N VAL A 394 16.50 27.34 -10.53
CA VAL A 394 17.04 27.13 -11.88
C VAL A 394 17.09 25.63 -12.22
N GLU A 395 17.58 24.81 -11.29
CA GLU A 395 17.63 23.36 -11.46
C GLU A 395 16.22 22.77 -11.62
N VAL A 396 15.27 23.20 -10.79
CA VAL A 396 13.86 22.80 -10.90
C VAL A 396 13.28 23.22 -12.25
N ASP A 397 13.54 24.45 -12.70
CA ASP A 397 13.06 24.94 -13.99
C ASP A 397 13.62 24.13 -15.17
N ASP A 398 14.90 23.75 -15.12
CA ASP A 398 15.49 22.91 -16.15
C ASP A 398 14.82 21.53 -16.21
N VAL A 399 14.62 20.88 -15.05
CA VAL A 399 13.93 19.57 -14.98
C VAL A 399 12.50 19.70 -15.51
N ARG A 400 11.79 20.77 -15.13
CA ARG A 400 10.46 21.10 -15.67
C ARG A 400 10.47 21.22 -17.19
N ARG A 401 11.44 21.95 -17.76
CA ARG A 401 11.59 22.11 -19.22
C ARG A 401 11.89 20.79 -19.93
N VAL A 402 12.68 19.90 -19.32
CA VAL A 402 12.91 18.54 -19.83
C VAL A 402 11.59 17.78 -19.92
N ILE A 403 10.79 17.76 -18.85
CA ILE A 403 9.50 17.06 -18.81
C ILE A 403 8.55 17.61 -19.88
N GLU A 404 8.39 18.94 -19.95
CA GLU A 404 7.52 19.57 -20.95
C GLU A 404 7.96 19.28 -22.38
N PHE A 405 9.27 19.33 -22.65
CA PHE A 405 9.82 19.01 -23.97
C PHE A 405 9.55 17.56 -24.34
N ARG A 406 9.82 16.60 -23.44
CA ARG A 406 9.66 15.16 -23.70
C ARG A 406 8.19 14.76 -23.83
N LYS A 407 7.29 15.37 -23.06
CA LYS A 407 5.83 15.19 -23.24
C LYS A 407 5.35 15.59 -24.63
N ARG A 408 5.94 16.64 -25.22
CA ARG A 408 5.62 17.10 -26.59
C ARG A 408 6.37 16.33 -27.68
N ASN A 409 7.48 15.68 -27.33
CA ASN A 409 8.40 15.03 -28.27
C ASN A 409 8.84 13.65 -27.75
N PRO A 410 7.90 12.68 -27.61
CA PRO A 410 8.18 11.40 -26.96
C PRO A 410 9.13 10.50 -27.76
N THR A 411 9.14 10.59 -29.10
CA THR A 411 9.98 9.74 -29.97
C THR A 411 11.35 10.34 -30.27
N GLY A 412 11.77 11.34 -29.49
CA GLY A 412 13.02 12.05 -29.71
C GLY A 412 13.01 12.98 -30.92
N GLN A 413 13.91 13.95 -30.92
CA GLN A 413 14.14 14.88 -32.03
C GLN A 413 15.63 15.08 -32.32
N TYR A 414 16.49 14.12 -31.95
CA TYR A 414 17.94 14.15 -32.22
C TYR A 414 18.28 14.76 -33.59
N PHE A 415 17.71 14.21 -34.67
CA PHE A 415 18.00 14.67 -36.04
C PHE A 415 17.50 16.07 -36.40
N LYS A 416 16.53 16.64 -35.67
CA LYS A 416 16.03 18.00 -35.94
C LYS A 416 16.90 19.08 -35.31
N PHE A 417 17.65 18.76 -34.25
CA PHE A 417 18.47 19.72 -33.50
C PHE A 417 19.96 19.39 -33.51
N SER A 418 20.36 18.21 -34.00
CA SER A 418 21.76 17.80 -34.11
C SER A 418 22.55 18.64 -35.11
N GLY A 419 21.88 19.34 -36.04
CA GLY A 419 22.52 20.35 -36.89
C GLY A 419 23.78 19.86 -37.62
N ASP A 420 23.75 18.60 -38.06
CA ASP A 420 24.62 18.10 -39.12
C ASP A 420 23.95 18.30 -40.48
#